data_AF-A0A7G8HIH7-F1
#
_entry.id   AF-A0A7G8HIH7-F1
#
_cell.length_a   1.000
_cell.length_b   1.000
_cell.length_c   1.000
_cell.angle_alpha   90.00
_cell.angle_beta   90.00
_cell.angle_gamma   90.00
#
_symmetry.space_group_name_H-M   'P 1'
#
loop_
_entity.id
_entity.type
_entity.pdbx_description
1 polymer ?
#
loop_
_entity_poly.entity_id
_entity_poly.type
_entity_poly.pdbx_seq_one_letter_code
_entity_poly.pdbx_strand_id
1 'polypeptide(L)' 'MQHSALRVRAVLLEFLKFRVLAAQQTFFSNETPVQRRAWLARVHPQALVLSDQQLDEVWNQAQQLYADH' A
#
# COMPACT_ATOMS: atom_id res chain seq x y z
N MET A 1 -12.59 -15.38 -9.10
CA MET A 1 -13.29 -14.08 -9.13
C MET A 1 -12.25 -13.00 -9.38
N GLN A 2 -12.29 -12.29 -10.51
CA GLN A 2 -11.42 -11.13 -10.72
C GLN A 2 -11.89 -10.02 -9.79
N HIS A 3 -11.11 -9.71 -8.75
CA HIS A 3 -11.36 -8.48 -8.00
C HIS A 3 -11.10 -7.31 -8.97
N SER A 4 -12.06 -6.41 -9.13
CA SER A 4 -11.84 -5.21 -9.93
C SER A 4 -10.66 -4.44 -9.33
N ALA A 5 -9.74 -3.95 -10.18
CA ALA A 5 -8.53 -3.26 -9.72
C ALA A 5 -8.87 -2.11 -8.75
N LEU A 6 -9.99 -1.42 -8.98
CA LEU A 6 -10.54 -0.40 -8.07
C LEU A 6 -10.82 -0.92 -6.66
N ARG A 7 -11.43 -2.10 -6.53
CA ARG A 7 -11.71 -2.72 -5.22
C ARG A 7 -10.41 -3.06 -4.50
N VAL A 8 -9.43 -3.62 -5.22
CA VAL A 8 -8.14 -3.98 -4.61
C VAL A 8 -7.39 -2.74 -4.12
N ARG A 9 -7.43 -1.64 -4.89
CA ARG A 9 -6.85 -0.36 -4.48
C ARG A 9 -7.51 0.18 -3.22
N ALA A 10 -8.85 0.16 -3.16
CA ALA A 10 -9.60 0.60 -1.98
C ALA A 10 -9.25 -0.22 -0.74
N VAL A 11 -9.29 -1.55 -0.84
CA VAL A 11 -8.95 -2.45 0.27
C VAL A 11 -7.50 -2.28 0.72
N LEU A 12 -6.57 -2.07 -0.23
CA LEU A 12 -5.18 -1.81 0.11
C LEU A 12 -5.02 -0.48 0.86
N LEU A 13 -5.73 0.58 0.47
CA LEU A 13 -5.74 1.85 1.19
C LEU A 13 -6.29 1.71 2.61
N GLU A 14 -7.35 0.93 2.80
CA GLU A 14 -7.91 0.65 4.14
C GLU A 14 -6.93 -0.13 5.00
N PHE A 15 -6.25 -1.12 4.43
CA PHE A 15 -5.20 -1.87 5.10
C PHE A 15 -4.02 -1.00 5.53
N LEU A 16 -3.58 -0.10 4.64
CA LEU A 16 -2.46 0.81 4.89
C LEU A 16 -2.77 1.80 6.00
N LYS A 17 -4.02 2.24 6.17
CA LYS A 17 -4.43 3.18 7.23
C LYS A 17 -3.87 2.80 8.60
N PHE A 18 -4.13 1.57 9.05
CA PHE A 18 -3.70 1.13 10.38
C PHE A 18 -2.19 0.88 10.46
N ARG A 19 -1.55 0.51 9.35
CA ARG A 19 -0.10 0.30 9.30
C ARG A 19 0.66 1.62 9.41
N VAL A 20 0.21 2.63 8.68
CA VAL A 20 0.78 3.98 8.73
C VAL A 20 0.57 4.59 10.12
N LEU A 21 -0.65 4.54 10.66
CA LEU A 21 -0.93 5.09 11.99
C LEU A 21 -0.10 4.43 13.10
N ALA A 22 0.23 3.15 12.97
CA ALA A 22 1.06 2.42 13.93
C ALA A 22 2.56 2.73 13.81
N ALA A 23 3.08 2.93 12.60
CA ALA A 23 4.51 3.16 12.33
C ALA A 23 4.87 4.66 12.16
N GLN A 24 3.87 5.53 12.14
CA GLN A 24 3.96 6.98 12.00
C GLN A 24 4.87 7.40 10.84
N GLN A 25 5.75 8.40 11.04
CA GLN A 25 6.60 8.98 9.99
C GLN A 25 7.60 7.97 9.38
N THR A 26 7.89 6.87 10.07
CA THR A 26 8.87 5.87 9.59
C THR A 26 8.28 4.90 8.57
N PHE A 27 6.95 4.81 8.44
CA PHE A 27 6.31 3.81 7.58
C PHE A 27 6.73 3.89 6.11
N PHE A 28 6.89 5.10 5.57
CA PHE A 28 7.25 5.31 4.16
C PHE A 28 8.76 5.46 3.94
N SER A 29 9.59 5.31 4.97
CA SER A 29 11.02 5.60 4.88
C SER A 29 11.81 4.47 4.23
N ASN A 30 12.62 4.81 3.23
CA ASN A 30 13.65 3.95 2.63
C ASN A 30 13.17 2.64 1.98
N GLU A 31 11.89 2.56 1.59
CA GLU A 31 11.34 1.38 0.92
C GLU A 31 11.50 1.46 -0.60
N THR A 32 12.28 0.55 -1.17
CA THR A 32 12.31 0.34 -2.63
C THR A 32 11.02 -0.35 -3.10
N PRO A 33 10.61 -0.19 -4.38
CA PRO A 33 9.46 -0.91 -4.93
C PRO A 33 9.53 -2.44 -4.75
N VAL A 34 10.75 -3.01 -4.83
CA VAL A 34 10.98 -4.44 -4.63
C VAL A 34 10.70 -4.87 -3.20
N GLN A 35 11.20 -4.10 -2.21
CA GLN A 35 10.95 -4.37 -0.79
C GLN A 35 9.47 -4.25 -0.45
N ARG A 36 8.80 -3.23 -1.00
CA ARG A 36 7.36 -3.03 -0.88
C ARG A 36 6.57 -4.23 -1.39
N ARG A 37 6.89 -4.72 -2.59
CA ARG A 37 6.21 -5.87 -3.21
C ARG A 37 6.45 -7.15 -2.41
N ALA A 38 7.67 -7.37 -1.92
CA ALA A 38 7.99 -8.48 -1.04
C ALA A 38 7.27 -8.42 0.32
N TRP A 39 7.08 -7.22 0.87
CA TRP A 39 6.28 -7.02 2.07
C TRP A 39 4.80 -7.33 1.81
N LEU A 40 4.21 -6.78 0.74
CA LEU A 40 2.82 -7.05 0.34
C LEU A 40 2.58 -8.53 0.09
N ALA A 41 3.52 -9.26 -0.51
CA ALA A 41 3.41 -10.70 -0.69
C ALA A 41 3.20 -11.46 0.62
N ARG A 42 3.78 -10.97 1.73
CA ARG A 42 3.66 -11.59 3.06
C ARG A 42 2.39 -11.18 3.80
N VAL A 43 1.97 -9.93 3.69
CA VAL A 43 0.91 -9.37 4.57
C VAL A 43 -0.41 -9.08 3.87
N HIS A 44 -0.41 -8.90 2.55
CA HIS A 44 -1.59 -8.56 1.76
C HIS A 44 -1.44 -9.05 0.29
N PRO A 45 -1.33 -10.38 0.05
CA PRO A 45 -0.98 -10.92 -1.27
C PRO A 45 -1.99 -10.58 -2.37
N GLN A 46 -3.24 -10.27 -2.01
CA GLN A 46 -4.27 -9.82 -2.95
C GLN A 46 -3.90 -8.51 -3.66
N ALA A 47 -3.01 -7.69 -3.08
CA ALA A 47 -2.52 -6.45 -3.69
C ALA A 47 -1.60 -6.72 -4.90
N LEU A 48 -1.02 -7.92 -5.02
CA LEU A 48 -0.07 -8.24 -6.08
C LEU A 48 -0.70 -8.34 -7.48
N VAL A 49 -2.03 -8.31 -7.58
CA VAL A 49 -2.73 -8.16 -8.86
C VAL A 49 -2.54 -6.75 -9.46
N LEU A 50 -2.14 -5.77 -8.63
CA LEU A 50 -1.83 -4.42 -9.08
C LEU A 50 -0.46 -4.36 -9.75
N SER A 51 -0.37 -3.56 -10.82
CA SER A 51 0.90 -3.20 -11.45
C SER A 51 1.75 -2.35 -10.50
N ASP A 52 3.06 -2.26 -10.78
CA ASP A 52 3.94 -1.43 -9.96
C ASP A 52 3.49 0.04 -9.94
N GLN A 53 3.07 0.58 -11.09
CA GLN A 53 2.48 1.92 -11.16
C GLN A 53 1.24 2.07 -10.27
N GLN A 54 0.33 1.10 -10.27
CA GLN A 54 -0.87 1.15 -9.42
C GLN A 54 -0.52 1.06 -7.94
N LEU A 55 0.50 0.27 -7.58
CA LEU A 55 1.00 0.21 -6.22
C LEU A 55 1.65 1.52 -5.79
N ASP A 56 2.40 2.18 -6.67
CA ASP A 56 2.97 3.51 -6.42
C ASP A 56 1.88 4.56 -6.21
N GLU A 57 0.84 4.58 -7.05
CA GLU A 57 -0.30 5.48 -6.89
C GLU A 57 -1.00 5.27 -5.53
N VAL A 58 -1.20 4.02 -5.11
CA VAL A 58 -1.79 3.71 -3.79
C VAL A 58 -0.85 4.13 -2.65
N TRP A 59 0.46 3.94 -2.81
CA TRP A 59 1.44 4.35 -1.79
C TRP A 59 1.47 5.86 -1.58
N ASN A 60 1.52 6.61 -2.68
CA ASN A 60 1.49 8.07 -2.65
C ASN A 60 0.18 8.58 -2.03
N GLN A 61 -0.94 7.96 -2.39
CA GLN A 61 -2.24 8.31 -1.80
C GLN A 61 -2.31 7.99 -0.30
N ALA A 62 -1.79 6.84 0.14
CA ALA A 62 -1.71 6.49 1.55
C ALA A 62 -0.81 7.46 2.33
N GLN A 63 0.29 7.92 1.73
CA GLN A 63 1.16 8.92 2.34
C GLN A 63 0.43 10.25 2.51
N GLN A 64 -0.27 10.73 1.49
CA GLN A 64 -1.04 11.98 1.59
C GLN A 64 -2.20 11.92 2.59
N LEU A 65 -2.84 10.76 2.73
CA LEU A 65 -4.02 10.61 3.60
C LEU A 65 -3.67 10.32 5.06
N TYR A 66 -2.57 9.61 5.30
CA TYR A 66 -2.30 9.00 6.62
C TYR A 66 -0.95 9.39 7.22
N ALA A 67 0.00 9.93 6.45
CA ALA A 67 1.19 10.51 7.07
C ALA A 67 0.80 11.88 7.65
N ASP A 68 0.94 12.02 8.98
CA ASP A 68 0.67 13.28 9.69
C ASP A 68 1.38 14.46 9.01
N HIS A 69 0.62 15.56 8.85
CA HIS A 69 1.14 16.90 8.58
C HIS A 69 1.58 17.58 9.87
#